data_AF-B4D4N9-F1
#
_entry.id   AF-B4D4N9-F1
#
_cell.length_a   1.000
_cell.length_b   1.000
_cell.length_c   1.000
_cell.angle_alpha   90.00
_cell.angle_beta   90.00
_cell.angle_gamma   90.00
#
_symmetry.space_group_name_H-M   'P 1'
#
loop_
_entity.id
_entity.type
_entity.pdbx_description
1 polymer ?
#
loop_
_entity_poly.entity_id
_entity_poly.type
_entity_poly.pdbx_seq_one_letter_code
_entity_poly.pdbx_strand_id
1 'polypeptide(L)'
;MPDVGLFTATEPLNEDLKVVIKYSVEVNGLTVYNETYDVAKLAEELRSDPEKAVALWSRRIRCVAACRSRRGFSACLTRCLTDGQACDCGHEHGETA
;
A
#
# COMPACT_ATOMS: atom_id res chain seq x y z
N MET A 1 -7.88 17.46 -9.07
CA MET A 1 -7.54 17.79 -10.46
C MET A 1 -6.12 17.29 -10.67
N PRO A 2 -5.83 16.45 -11.68
CA PRO A 2 -4.46 15.99 -11.91
C PRO A 2 -3.60 17.18 -12.33
N ASP A 3 -2.43 17.33 -11.69
CA ASP A 3 -1.40 18.30 -12.10
C ASP A 3 -0.77 17.81 -13.40
N VAL A 4 -1.39 18.15 -14.53
CA VAL A 4 -0.89 17.86 -15.88
C VAL A 4 0.25 18.82 -16.25
N GLY A 5 1.37 18.68 -15.54
CA GLY A 5 2.63 19.39 -15.76
C GLY A 5 3.69 18.54 -16.46
N LEU A 6 3.29 17.50 -17.19
CA LEU A 6 4.21 16.63 -17.92
C LEU A 6 3.78 16.58 -19.39
N PHE A 7 4.75 16.94 -20.24
CA PHE A 7 4.72 17.05 -21.69
C PHE A 7 3.77 16.05 -22.39
N THR A 8 3.00 16.59 -23.35
CA THR A 8 2.21 15.87 -24.37
C THR A 8 1.35 14.71 -23.83
N ALA A 9 0.24 15.05 -23.17
CA ALA A 9 -0.83 14.11 -22.77
C ALA A 9 -1.44 13.27 -23.92
N THR A 10 -0.98 13.44 -25.15
CA THR A 10 -1.41 12.76 -26.37
C THR A 10 -0.47 11.65 -26.82
N GLU A 11 0.79 11.63 -26.37
CA GLU A 11 1.77 10.62 -26.77
C GLU A 11 1.98 9.58 -25.66
N PRO A 12 2.20 8.29 -25.99
CA PRO A 12 2.60 7.30 -25.01
C PRO A 12 3.89 7.71 -24.29
N LEU A 13 3.98 7.41 -23.00
CA LEU A 13 5.24 7.54 -22.26
C LEU A 13 6.31 6.66 -22.92
N ASN A 14 7.49 7.22 -23.14
CA ASN A 14 8.65 6.45 -23.59
C ASN A 14 8.94 5.31 -22.60
N GLU A 15 9.21 4.10 -23.09
CA GLU A 15 9.51 2.90 -22.30
C GLU A 15 10.75 3.06 -21.41
N ASP A 16 11.69 3.93 -21.78
CA ASP A 16 12.86 4.27 -20.96
C ASP A 16 12.51 5.09 -19.71
N LEU A 17 11.29 5.65 -19.65
CA LEU A 17 10.84 6.43 -18.51
C LEU A 17 10.33 5.49 -17.41
N LYS A 18 11.01 5.57 -16.26
CA LYS A 18 10.59 4.85 -15.07
C LYS A 18 9.29 5.42 -14.50
N VAL A 19 8.21 4.63 -14.57
CA VAL A 19 6.93 4.97 -13.94
C VAL A 19 6.86 4.32 -12.55
N VAL A 20 6.59 5.13 -11.53
CA VAL A 20 6.58 4.71 -10.14
C VAL A 20 5.24 5.04 -9.50
N ILE A 21 4.66 4.08 -8.78
CA ILE A 21 3.48 4.27 -7.93
C ILE A 21 3.93 4.28 -6.47
N LYS A 22 3.47 5.26 -5.71
CA LYS A 22 3.71 5.34 -4.27
C LYS A 22 2.41 5.11 -3.52
N TYR A 23 2.46 4.25 -2.51
CA TYR A 23 1.41 4.10 -1.52
C TYR A 23 1.89 4.76 -0.23
N SER A 24 1.16 5.76 0.27
CA SER A 24 1.50 6.50 1.49
C SER A 24 0.29 6.52 2.42
N VAL A 25 0.52 6.24 3.70
CA VAL A 25 -0.47 6.40 4.76
C VAL A 25 0.01 7.53 5.67
N GLU A 26 -0.84 8.54 5.82
CA GLU A 26 -0.53 9.76 6.56
C GLU A 26 -1.53 9.98 7.69
N VAL A 27 -1.02 10.44 8.83
CA VAL A 27 -1.81 10.86 9.99
C VAL A 27 -1.47 12.32 10.26
N ASN A 28 -2.44 13.21 10.06
CA ASN A 28 -2.27 14.67 10.20
C ASN A 28 -1.07 15.22 9.40
N GLY A 29 -0.86 14.71 8.18
CA GLY A 29 0.25 15.11 7.30
C GLY A 29 1.61 14.48 7.64
N LEU A 30 1.68 13.61 8.65
CA LEU A 30 2.87 12.82 8.96
C LEU A 30 2.76 11.44 8.33
N THR A 31 3.69 11.11 7.43
CA THR A 31 3.79 9.78 6.83
C THR A 31 4.18 8.76 7.91
N VAL A 32 3.30 7.78 8.15
CA VAL A 32 3.53 6.69 9.12
C VAL A 32 3.84 5.36 8.45
N TYR A 33 3.54 5.25 7.15
CA TYR A 33 3.89 4.11 6.32
C TYR A 33 3.97 4.53 4.87
N ASN A 34 4.99 4.07 4.15
CA ASN A 34 5.09 4.29 2.72
C ASN A 34 5.74 3.10 2.00
N GLU A 35 5.32 2.90 0.75
CA GLU A 35 5.89 1.93 -0.16
C GLU A 35 6.00 2.55 -1.55
N THR A 36 7.02 2.12 -2.30
CA THR A 36 7.30 2.60 -3.65
C THR A 36 7.39 1.41 -4.58
N TYR A 37 6.66 1.45 -5.69
CA TYR A 37 6.51 0.37 -6.64
C TYR A 37 6.89 0.80 -8.05
N ASP A 38 7.67 -0.03 -8.72
CA ASP A 38 7.92 0.08 -10.15
C ASP A 38 6.73 -0.50 -10.92
N VAL A 39 6.15 0.25 -11.85
CA VAL A 39 5.01 -0.20 -12.66
C VAL A 39 5.37 -1.40 -13.51
N ALA A 40 6.60 -1.51 -14.00
CA ALA A 40 7.02 -2.66 -14.79
C ALA A 40 6.94 -3.96 -13.98
N LYS A 41 7.35 -3.91 -12.71
CA LYS A 41 7.25 -5.05 -11.78
C LYS A 41 5.80 -5.38 -11.44
N LEU A 42 4.97 -4.36 -11.17
CA LEU A 42 3.54 -4.58 -10.90
C LEU A 42 2.83 -5.22 -12.10
N ALA A 43 3.20 -4.84 -13.33
CA ALA A 43 2.65 -5.45 -14.54
C ALA A 43 3.05 -6.93 -14.66
N GLU A 44 4.27 -7.30 -14.27
CA GLU A 44 4.70 -8.70 -14.19
C GLU A 44 3.91 -9.49 -13.13
N GLU A 45 3.72 -8.91 -11.94
CA GLU A 45 2.93 -9.53 -10.86
C GLU A 45 1.47 -9.75 -11.30
N LEU A 46 0.85 -8.76 -11.94
CA LEU A 46 -0.52 -8.83 -12.46
C LEU A 46 -0.69 -9.87 -13.57
N ARG A 47 0.32 -10.06 -14.44
CA ARG A 47 0.31 -11.11 -15.46
C ARG A 47 0.47 -12.50 -14.85
N SER A 48 1.27 -12.62 -13.79
CA SER A 48 1.58 -13.90 -13.16
C SER A 48 0.44 -14.41 -12.27
N ASP A 49 -0.13 -13.54 -11.45
CA ASP A 49 -1.22 -13.86 -10.53
C ASP A 49 -2.08 -12.61 -10.25
N PRO A 50 -3.08 -12.32 -11.11
CA PRO A 50 -3.87 -11.10 -11.00
C PRO A 50 -4.69 -11.05 -9.71
N GLU A 51 -5.21 -12.20 -9.25
CA GLU A 51 -6.04 -12.27 -8.04
C GLU A 51 -5.22 -11.93 -6.79
N LYS A 52 -4.02 -12.50 -6.67
CA LYS A 52 -3.11 -12.19 -5.56
C LYS A 52 -2.65 -10.74 -5.58
N ALA A 53 -2.29 -10.21 -6.75
CA ALA A 53 -1.90 -8.81 -6.88
C ALA A 53 -3.02 -7.87 -6.40
N VAL A 54 -4.25 -8.09 -6.87
CA VAL A 54 -5.43 -7.31 -6.44
C VAL A 54 -5.70 -7.49 -4.94
N ALA A 55 -5.59 -8.70 -4.41
CA ALA A 55 -5.80 -8.98 -2.99
C ALA A 55 -4.79 -8.22 -2.10
N LEU A 56 -3.52 -8.16 -2.49
CA LEU A 56 -2.49 -7.41 -1.76
C LEU A 56 -2.78 -5.92 -1.74
N TRP A 57 -3.15 -5.33 -2.87
CA TRP A 57 -3.53 -3.92 -2.95
C TRP A 57 -4.82 -3.61 -2.18
N SER A 58 -5.83 -4.48 -2.27
CA SER A 58 -7.06 -4.35 -1.49
C SER A 58 -6.77 -4.42 0.02
N ARG A 59 -5.87 -5.30 0.42
CA ARG A 59 -5.46 -5.47 1.82
C ARG A 59 -4.85 -4.20 2.40
N ARG A 60 -4.03 -3.45 1.65
CA ARG A 60 -3.49 -2.16 2.08
C ARG A 60 -4.60 -1.19 2.50
N ILE A 61 -5.63 -1.05 1.68
CA ILE A 61 -6.79 -0.19 1.94
C ILE A 61 -7.58 -0.69 3.15
N ARG A 62 -7.88 -2.00 3.20
CA ARG A 62 -8.65 -2.62 4.28
C ARG A 62 -7.95 -2.47 5.64
N CYS A 63 -6.63 -2.64 5.69
CA CYS A 63 -5.85 -2.53 6.91
C CYS A 63 -5.91 -1.13 7.50
N VAL A 64 -5.75 -0.09 6.69
CA VAL A 64 -5.89 1.30 7.16
C VAL A 64 -7.29 1.54 7.72
N ALA A 65 -8.32 1.12 7.00
CA ALA A 65 -9.71 1.29 7.44
C ALA A 65 -9.99 0.57 8.77
N ALA A 66 -9.51 -0.68 8.91
CA ALA A 66 -9.72 -1.50 10.09
C ALA A 66 -8.90 -1.06 11.32
N CYS A 67 -7.71 -0.47 11.10
CA CYS A 67 -6.84 0.01 12.17
C CYS A 67 -7.13 1.43 12.64
N ARG A 68 -7.88 2.23 11.85
CA ARG A 68 -8.15 3.64 12.14
C ARG A 68 -8.70 3.90 13.54
N SER A 69 -9.61 3.06 14.02
CA SER A 69 -10.27 3.21 15.32
C SER A 69 -9.61 2.39 16.44
N ARG A 70 -8.50 1.71 16.16
CA ARG A 70 -7.81 0.80 17.09
C ARG A 70 -6.71 1.52 17.86
N ARG A 71 -6.39 1.00 19.04
CA ARG A 71 -5.26 1.47 19.83
C ARG A 71 -3.96 1.03 19.18
N GLY A 72 -2.97 1.93 19.13
CA GLY A 72 -1.68 1.65 18.50
C GLY A 72 -1.79 1.52 16.98
N PHE A 73 -2.33 2.54 16.30
CA PHE A 73 -2.56 2.56 14.84
C PHE A 73 -1.40 1.97 14.03
N SER A 74 -0.16 2.45 14.26
CA SER A 74 1.02 2.01 13.49
C SER A 74 1.37 0.54 13.72
N ALA A 75 1.16 0.02 14.94
CA ALA A 75 1.39 -1.39 15.27
C ALA A 75 0.31 -2.28 14.63
N CYS A 76 -0.97 -1.87 14.71
CA CYS A 76 -2.06 -2.55 14.02
C CYS A 76 -1.83 -2.57 12.51
N LEU A 77 -1.46 -1.44 11.92
CA LEU A 77 -1.26 -1.30 10.47
C LEU A 77 -0.13 -2.21 9.99
N THR A 78 1.04 -2.13 10.64
CA THR A 78 2.19 -2.98 10.30
C THR A 78 1.84 -4.46 10.36
N ARG A 79 1.12 -4.89 11.41
CA ARG A 79 0.69 -6.29 11.55
C ARG A 79 -0.28 -6.68 10.45
N CYS A 80 -1.34 -5.91 10.24
CA CYS A 80 -2.34 -6.18 9.22
C CYS A 80 -1.75 -6.25 7.82
N LEU A 81 -0.75 -5.42 7.50
CA LEU A 81 -0.02 -5.49 6.24
C LEU A 81 0.89 -6.72 6.12
N THR A 82 1.31 -7.31 7.25
CA THR A 82 2.15 -8.51 7.32
C THR A 82 1.35 -9.81 7.24
N ASP A 83 0.34 -10.01 8.10
CA ASP A 83 -0.47 -11.26 8.13
C ASP A 83 -1.97 -11.13 7.79
N GLY A 84 -2.55 -9.92 7.79
CA GLY A 84 -3.92 -9.64 7.37
C GLY A 84 -4.85 -9.38 8.54
N GLN A 85 -4.31 -9.40 9.76
CA GLN A 85 -5.06 -9.25 10.99
C GLN A 85 -4.98 -7.82 11.52
N ALA A 86 -6.14 -7.20 11.72
CA ALA A 86 -6.25 -5.92 12.40
C ALA A 86 -6.56 -6.17 13.89
N CYS A 87 -5.57 -5.96 14.75
CA CYS A 87 -5.65 -6.17 16.20
C CYS A 87 -5.17 -4.92 16.94
N ASP A 88 -5.71 -4.68 18.14
CA ASP A 88 -5.18 -3.63 19.01
C ASP A 88 -3.74 -3.93 19.41
N CYS A 89 -2.90 -2.89 19.49
CA CYS A 89 -1.50 -2.97 19.92
C CYS A 89 -0.57 -3.91 19.12
N GLY A 90 -1.03 -4.51 18.01
CA GLY A 90 -0.21 -5.38 17.15
C GLY A 90 0.10 -6.78 17.70
N HIS A 91 0.04 -6.99 19.02
CA HIS A 91 0.09 -8.28 19.73
C HIS A 91 -0.47 -8.09 21.16
N GLU A 92 -1.65 -8.64 21.47
CA GLU A 92 -2.07 -8.81 22.88
C GLU A 92 -2.12 -10.27 23.34
N HIS A 93 -1.96 -11.26 22.45
CA HIS A 93 -1.86 -12.68 22.83
C HIS A 93 -0.80 -13.41 22.01
N GLY A 94 0.45 -13.33 22.47
CA GLY A 94 1.58 -14.07 21.90
C GLY A 94 2.61 -14.44 22.94
N GLU A 95 2.18 -14.99 24.09
CA GLU A 95 3.01 -15.78 25.01
C GLU A 95 2.09 -16.40 26.09
N THR A 96 1.58 -17.60 25.80
CA THR A 96 1.33 -18.63 26.82
C THR A 96 1.83 -19.94 26.21
N ALA A 97 3.09 -20.24 26.49
CA ALA A 97 3.67 -21.57 26.43
C ALA A 97 4.35 -21.81 27.78
#